data_AF-A0A921IKP9-F1
#
_entry.id   AF-A0A921IKP9-F1
#
_cell.length_a   1.000
_cell.length_b   1.000
_cell.length_c   1.000
_cell.angle_alpha   90.00
_cell.angle_beta   90.00
_cell.angle_gamma   90.00
#
_symmetry.space_group_name_H-M   'P 1'
#
loop_
_entity.id
_entity.type
_entity.pdbx_description
1 polymer ?
#
loop_
_entity_poly.entity_id
_entity_poly.type
_entity_poly.pdbx_seq_one_letter_code
_entity_poly.pdbx_strand_id
1 'polypeptide(L)'
;MNPTQTRMNQSQKLMVFVLTMSLYGLATLFTELIPKFQVGLVEFSVEYFLFIPLVLAMLFDPLSAALGAATGELVFSEIMLGQFGGLGELEKFITVTLGVYLAGRLVRDPRDTRMVGIAAFLGTGAQLLMGTIVDICKVQFAVEDFEAVAGLPESVFATEGFAFLNDLLFSGIFFCLLPTLYLVPKLYGKIEPLLGMSPRTPETAAPALSGKTLAGCAVAFVCAVAAEMLATSGLELIDWEASWAESGTSFAVGMIVAAVLALAVLVVMKKKAEAK
;
A
#
# COMPACT_ATOMS: atom_id res chain seq x y z
N MET A 1 9.84 11.29 -40.40
CA MET A 1 10.37 10.54 -39.24
C MET A 1 9.61 10.97 -38.00
N ASN A 2 9.02 10.05 -37.23
CA ASN A 2 8.87 10.24 -35.78
C ASN A 2 8.81 8.89 -35.07
N PRO A 3 9.97 8.23 -34.90
CA PRO A 3 10.07 6.96 -34.20
C PRO A 3 10.59 7.19 -32.77
N THR A 4 9.77 7.67 -31.83
CA THR A 4 9.95 7.48 -30.37
C THR A 4 8.85 8.21 -29.57
N GLN A 5 7.69 7.57 -29.41
CA GLN A 5 6.97 7.72 -28.14
C GLN A 5 7.87 7.03 -27.11
N THR A 6 8.46 7.79 -26.18
CA THR A 6 9.38 7.27 -25.17
C THR A 6 8.62 6.39 -24.17
N ARG A 7 8.28 5.17 -24.60
CA ARG A 7 7.85 4.09 -23.73
C ARG A 7 9.02 3.81 -22.81
N MET A 8 8.84 3.92 -21.50
CA MET A 8 9.88 3.60 -20.52
C MET A 8 10.57 2.28 -20.89
N ASN A 9 11.90 2.28 -20.93
CA ASN A 9 12.64 1.06 -21.16
C ASN A 9 12.47 0.10 -19.97
N GLN A 10 12.79 -1.18 -20.16
CA GLN A 10 12.61 -2.20 -19.12
C GLN A 10 13.42 -1.89 -17.85
N SER A 11 14.61 -1.30 -17.97
CA SER A 11 15.44 -0.90 -16.84
C SER A 11 14.78 0.22 -16.01
N GLN A 12 14.14 1.20 -16.66
CA GLN A 12 13.40 2.26 -15.99
C GLN A 12 12.17 1.73 -15.24
N LYS A 13 11.47 0.76 -15.83
CA LYS A 13 10.38 0.06 -15.14
C LYS A 13 10.87 -0.69 -13.90
N LEU A 14 12.01 -1.36 -14.01
CA LEU A 14 12.66 -2.02 -12.88
C LEU A 14 13.07 -1.02 -11.80
N MET A 15 13.60 0.15 -12.18
CA MET A 15 13.95 1.21 -11.21
C MET A 15 12.71 1.72 -10.46
N VAL A 16 11.59 1.95 -11.15
CA VAL A 16 10.33 2.36 -10.50
C VAL A 16 9.81 1.26 -9.57
N PHE A 17 9.89 0.01 -10.00
CA PHE A 17 9.53 -1.14 -9.18
C PHE A 17 10.37 -1.18 -7.89
N VAL A 18 11.70 -1.14 -8.00
CA VAL A 18 12.61 -1.18 -6.85
C VAL A 18 12.41 0.04 -5.94
N LEU A 19 12.29 1.24 -6.51
CA LEU A 19 12.04 2.45 -5.74
C LEU A 19 10.76 2.35 -4.92
N THR A 20 9.67 1.90 -5.55
CA THR A 20 8.37 1.78 -4.89
C THR A 20 8.40 0.67 -3.83
N MET A 21 9.03 -0.47 -4.14
CA MET A 21 9.25 -1.57 -3.22
C MET A 21 9.98 -1.11 -1.95
N SER A 22 11.10 -0.40 -2.11
CA SER A 22 11.87 0.07 -0.95
C SER A 22 11.15 1.15 -0.15
N LEU A 23 10.56 2.15 -0.81
CA LEU A 23 9.92 3.26 -0.10
C LEU A 23 8.66 2.83 0.63
N TYR A 24 7.81 2.04 -0.03
CA TYR A 24 6.56 1.59 0.58
C TYR A 24 6.79 0.47 1.59
N GLY A 25 7.68 -0.50 1.31
CA GLY A 25 8.02 -1.54 2.30
C GLY A 25 8.66 -0.99 3.57
N LEU A 26 9.50 0.04 3.49
CA LEU A 26 9.98 0.73 4.70
C LEU A 26 8.86 1.49 5.40
N ALA A 27 7.92 2.08 4.65
CA ALA A 27 6.81 2.80 5.22
C ALA A 27 5.84 1.88 5.96
N THR A 28 5.59 0.67 5.47
CA THR A 28 4.73 -0.33 6.14
C THR A 28 5.35 -0.78 7.46
N LEU A 29 6.66 -1.04 7.48
CA LEU A 29 7.38 -1.30 8.74
C LEU A 29 7.19 -0.18 9.77
N PHE A 30 7.14 1.08 9.33
CA PHE A 30 6.89 2.19 10.23
C PHE A 30 5.42 2.28 10.69
N THR A 31 4.45 1.98 9.84
CA THR A 31 3.02 2.02 10.21
C THR A 31 2.65 0.92 11.20
N GLU A 32 3.24 -0.26 11.07
CA GLU A 32 3.04 -1.38 12.02
C GLU A 32 3.51 -1.03 13.45
N LEU A 33 4.45 -0.09 13.59
CA LEU A 33 4.91 0.40 14.89
C LEU A 33 4.00 1.48 15.51
N ILE A 34 3.04 2.02 14.74
CA ILE A 34 2.14 3.08 15.22
C ILE A 34 0.98 2.43 15.99
N PRO A 35 0.75 2.81 17.26
CA PRO A 35 -0.35 2.25 18.03
C PRO A 35 -1.71 2.69 17.46
N LYS A 36 -2.67 1.76 17.47
CA LYS A 36 -4.07 2.03 17.12
C LYS A 36 -4.81 2.56 18.36
N PHE A 37 -5.58 3.63 18.21
CA PHE A 37 -6.34 4.24 19.31
C PHE A 37 -7.84 4.04 19.09
N GLN A 38 -8.50 3.30 19.99
CA GLN A 38 -9.95 3.14 19.94
C GLN A 38 -10.63 4.15 20.86
N VAL A 39 -11.53 4.96 20.30
CA VAL A 39 -12.37 5.90 21.06
C VAL A 39 -13.84 5.58 20.78
N GLY A 40 -14.43 4.76 21.66
CA GLY A 40 -15.80 4.28 21.46
C GLY A 40 -15.87 3.27 20.32
N LEU A 41 -16.79 3.47 19.37
CA LEU A 41 -16.94 2.64 18.17
C LEU A 41 -15.94 3.00 17.06
N VAL A 42 -15.22 4.11 17.19
CA VAL A 42 -14.32 4.63 16.15
C VAL A 42 -12.89 4.22 16.45
N GLU A 43 -12.28 3.52 15.51
CA GLU A 43 -10.86 3.19 15.55
C GLU A 43 -10.04 4.23 14.79
N PHE A 44 -9.10 4.87 15.49
CA PHE A 44 -8.11 5.74 14.87
C PHE A 44 -6.84 4.94 14.66
N SER A 45 -6.75 4.32 13.50
CA SER A 45 -5.56 3.61 13.04
C SER A 45 -4.93 4.36 11.87
N VAL A 46 -3.61 4.31 11.76
CA VAL A 46 -2.92 4.62 10.51
C VAL A 46 -2.82 3.31 9.75
N GLU A 47 -3.87 3.00 9.00
CA GLU A 47 -3.99 1.68 8.37
C GLU A 47 -2.85 1.46 7.37
N TYR A 48 -2.66 2.37 6.42
CA TYR A 48 -1.58 2.29 5.43
C TYR A 48 -1.10 3.66 4.97
N PHE A 49 0.20 3.79 4.70
CA PHE A 49 0.76 4.93 3.96
C PHE A 49 0.64 4.76 2.44
N LEU A 50 -0.58 4.45 1.98
CA LEU A 50 -0.88 4.19 0.56
C LEU A 50 -0.61 5.42 -0.33
N PHE A 51 -0.49 6.62 0.24
CA PHE A 51 -0.10 7.82 -0.51
C PHE A 51 1.24 7.65 -1.24
N ILE A 52 2.20 6.89 -0.69
CA ILE A 52 3.52 6.70 -1.29
C ILE A 52 3.40 5.99 -2.65
N PRO A 53 2.84 4.77 -2.73
CA PRO A 53 2.68 4.10 -4.00
C PRO A 53 1.68 4.79 -4.92
N LEU A 54 0.65 5.48 -4.39
CA LEU A 54 -0.25 6.31 -5.20
C LEU A 54 0.51 7.44 -5.93
N VAL A 55 1.33 8.19 -5.20
CA VAL A 55 2.14 9.29 -5.78
C VAL A 55 3.06 8.74 -6.87
N LEU A 56 3.75 7.62 -6.59
CA LEU A 56 4.66 7.00 -7.56
C LEU A 56 3.92 6.46 -8.77
N ALA A 57 2.75 5.84 -8.60
CA ALA A 57 1.93 5.33 -9.71
C ALA A 57 1.32 6.45 -10.57
N MET A 58 1.07 7.63 -9.98
CA MET A 58 0.58 8.81 -10.71
C MET A 58 1.71 9.52 -11.48
N LEU A 59 2.95 9.47 -10.99
CA LEU A 59 4.11 10.11 -11.62
C LEU A 59 4.85 9.20 -12.62
N PHE A 60 4.85 7.88 -12.38
CA PHE A 60 5.57 6.88 -13.16
C PHE A 60 4.64 5.86 -13.86
N ASP A 61 5.19 4.72 -14.31
CA ASP A 61 4.41 3.59 -14.83
C ASP A 61 3.57 2.96 -13.70
N PRO A 62 2.22 2.99 -13.80
CA PRO A 62 1.35 2.54 -12.71
C PRO A 62 1.53 1.06 -12.34
N LEU A 63 1.85 0.20 -13.31
CA LEU A 63 1.96 -1.24 -13.06
C LEU A 63 3.26 -1.55 -12.30
N SER A 64 4.37 -0.94 -12.71
CA SER A 64 5.65 -1.09 -12.02
C SER A 64 5.59 -0.56 -10.59
N ALA A 65 4.94 0.58 -10.37
CA ALA A 65 4.75 1.14 -9.03
C ALA A 65 3.86 0.23 -8.17
N ALA A 66 2.70 -0.20 -8.68
CA ALA A 66 1.76 -1.04 -7.94
C ALA A 66 2.36 -2.40 -7.53
N LEU A 67 3.01 -3.10 -8.48
CA LEU A 67 3.69 -4.36 -8.17
C LEU A 67 4.87 -4.15 -7.21
N GLY A 68 5.60 -3.04 -7.36
CA GLY A 68 6.67 -2.68 -6.44
C GLY A 68 6.14 -2.51 -5.03
N ALA A 69 5.02 -1.79 -4.87
CA ALA A 69 4.37 -1.56 -3.60
C ALA A 69 3.98 -2.88 -2.92
N ALA A 70 3.18 -3.71 -3.59
CA ALA A 70 2.75 -5.00 -3.05
C ALA A 70 3.93 -5.93 -2.73
N THR A 71 5.00 -5.90 -3.53
CA THR A 71 6.22 -6.66 -3.23
C THR A 71 6.94 -6.11 -2.00
N GLY A 72 7.02 -4.78 -1.87
CA GLY A 72 7.67 -4.13 -0.74
C GLY A 72 6.95 -4.45 0.56
N GLU A 73 5.63 -4.36 0.55
CA GLU A 73 4.79 -4.74 1.69
C GLU A 73 5.00 -6.21 2.08
N LEU A 74 4.93 -7.14 1.12
CA LEU A 74 5.17 -8.57 1.38
C LEU A 74 6.56 -8.83 1.98
N VAL A 75 7.62 -8.23 1.41
CA VAL A 75 9.00 -8.47 1.85
C VAL A 75 9.27 -7.84 3.21
N PHE A 76 8.87 -6.57 3.41
CA PHE A 76 9.25 -5.80 4.59
C PHE A 76 8.24 -5.91 5.73
N SER A 77 6.95 -6.04 5.44
CA SER A 77 5.92 -6.21 6.47
C SER A 77 5.81 -7.67 6.88
N GLU A 78 5.75 -8.60 5.94
CA GLU A 78 5.38 -9.98 6.29
C GLU A 78 6.62 -10.86 6.53
N ILE A 79 7.53 -10.93 5.56
CA ILE A 79 8.73 -11.76 5.67
C ILE A 79 9.71 -11.19 6.70
N MET A 80 9.94 -9.88 6.74
CA MET A 80 10.90 -9.34 7.70
C MET A 80 10.40 -9.35 9.15
N LEU A 81 9.10 -9.17 9.37
CA LEU A 81 8.53 -9.29 10.72
C LEU A 81 8.34 -10.75 11.14
N GLY A 82 8.42 -11.70 10.20
CA GLY A 82 8.36 -13.12 10.53
C GLY A 82 6.96 -13.66 10.68
N GLN A 83 6.00 -13.07 9.96
CA GLN A 83 4.58 -13.38 10.03
C GLN A 83 4.02 -13.75 8.65
N PHE A 84 4.85 -14.37 7.80
CA PHE A 84 4.46 -14.60 6.40
C PHE A 84 3.45 -15.74 6.28
N GLY A 85 2.18 -15.40 6.09
CA GLY A 85 1.05 -16.35 5.96
C GLY A 85 0.88 -17.03 4.60
N GLY A 86 1.89 -16.99 3.72
CA GLY A 86 1.89 -17.74 2.46
C GLY A 86 0.81 -17.33 1.46
N LEU A 87 -0.25 -18.13 1.37
CA LEU A 87 -1.37 -17.86 0.47
C LEU A 87 -2.25 -16.70 0.95
N GLY A 88 -2.33 -16.44 2.26
CA GLY A 88 -3.13 -15.32 2.77
C GLY A 88 -2.57 -13.97 2.32
N GLU A 89 -1.25 -13.87 2.22
CA GLU A 89 -0.58 -12.67 1.73
C GLU A 89 -0.86 -12.35 0.25
N LEU A 90 -1.36 -13.33 -0.53
CA LEU A 90 -1.74 -13.09 -1.92
C LEU A 90 -2.94 -12.16 -2.03
N GLU A 91 -3.84 -12.19 -1.05
CA GLU A 91 -4.99 -11.29 -1.03
C GLU A 91 -4.51 -9.84 -0.98
N LYS A 92 -3.76 -9.51 0.08
CA LYS A 92 -3.15 -8.18 0.29
C LYS A 92 -2.30 -7.76 -0.90
N PHE A 93 -1.47 -8.66 -1.42
CA PHE A 93 -0.63 -8.38 -2.59
C PHE A 93 -1.47 -7.95 -3.81
N ILE A 94 -2.56 -8.67 -4.10
CA ILE A 94 -3.40 -8.40 -5.26
C ILE A 94 -4.24 -7.14 -5.04
N THR A 95 -4.88 -6.98 -3.88
CA THR A 95 -5.78 -5.84 -3.61
C THR A 95 -5.02 -4.52 -3.61
N VAL A 96 -3.82 -4.47 -3.00
CA VAL A 96 -2.93 -3.30 -3.04
C VAL A 96 -2.48 -3.00 -4.48
N THR A 97 -2.05 -4.04 -5.21
CA THR A 97 -1.66 -3.89 -6.63
C THR A 97 -2.80 -3.29 -7.44
N LEU A 98 -4.02 -3.79 -7.28
CA LEU A 98 -5.19 -3.35 -8.03
C LEU A 98 -5.59 -1.92 -7.68
N GLY A 99 -5.68 -1.57 -6.39
CA GLY A 99 -6.04 -0.23 -5.94
C GLY A 99 -5.08 0.85 -6.47
N VAL A 100 -3.78 0.62 -6.29
CA VAL A 100 -2.72 1.54 -6.75
C VAL A 100 -2.67 1.62 -8.28
N TYR A 101 -2.78 0.49 -8.97
CA TYR A 101 -2.75 0.44 -10.43
C TYR A 101 -3.93 1.19 -11.05
N LEU A 102 -5.15 0.97 -10.55
CA LEU A 102 -6.36 1.63 -11.02
C LEU A 102 -6.27 3.15 -10.77
N ALA A 103 -5.84 3.57 -9.59
CA ALA A 103 -5.63 4.99 -9.27
C ALA A 103 -4.60 5.66 -10.19
N GLY A 104 -3.42 5.04 -10.36
CA GLY A 104 -2.36 5.56 -11.22
C GLY A 104 -2.75 5.61 -12.70
N ARG A 105 -3.71 4.77 -13.13
CA ARG A 105 -4.29 4.78 -14.49
C ARG A 105 -5.33 5.90 -14.68
N LEU A 106 -6.04 6.30 -13.63
CA LEU A 106 -7.03 7.38 -13.69
C LEU A 106 -6.37 8.75 -13.91
N VAL A 107 -5.17 8.96 -13.34
CA VAL A 107 -4.43 10.23 -13.49
C VAL A 107 -3.65 10.23 -14.81
N ARG A 108 -4.09 11.03 -15.77
CA ARG A 108 -3.37 11.22 -17.05
C ARG A 108 -2.41 12.41 -17.01
N ASP A 109 -2.83 13.47 -16.32
CA ASP A 109 -2.01 14.66 -16.07
C ASP A 109 -1.80 14.81 -14.55
N PRO A 110 -0.58 14.64 -14.04
CA PRO A 110 -0.28 14.84 -12.62
C PRO A 110 -0.47 16.29 -12.14
N ARG A 111 -0.62 17.25 -13.07
CA ARG A 111 -0.92 18.66 -12.75
C ARG A 111 -2.40 18.89 -12.48
N ASP A 112 -3.28 17.99 -12.92
CA ASP A 112 -4.71 18.06 -12.61
C ASP A 112 -4.94 17.57 -11.18
N THR A 113 -4.84 18.51 -10.23
CA THR A 113 -5.02 18.22 -8.79
C THR A 113 -6.40 17.68 -8.46
N ARG A 114 -7.43 17.96 -9.27
CA ARG A 114 -8.77 17.40 -9.05
C ARG A 114 -8.79 15.92 -9.36
N MET A 115 -8.25 15.54 -10.53
CA MET A 115 -8.18 14.12 -10.90
C MET A 115 -7.23 13.36 -9.98
N VAL A 116 -6.12 13.96 -9.54
CA VAL A 116 -5.23 13.37 -8.53
C VAL A 116 -6.00 13.08 -7.23
N GLY A 117 -6.80 14.02 -6.74
CA GLY A 117 -7.60 13.83 -5.54
C GLY A 117 -8.66 12.73 -5.71
N ILE A 118 -9.41 12.76 -6.81
CA ILE A 118 -10.41 11.73 -7.13
C ILE A 118 -9.76 10.36 -7.22
N ALA A 119 -8.63 10.24 -7.92
CA ALA A 119 -7.93 8.98 -8.10
C ALA A 119 -7.31 8.45 -6.80
N ALA A 120 -6.80 9.34 -5.94
CA ALA A 120 -6.29 8.93 -4.62
C ALA A 120 -7.43 8.36 -3.76
N PHE A 121 -8.56 9.06 -3.68
CA PHE A 121 -9.71 8.63 -2.90
C PHE A 121 -10.34 7.34 -3.44
N LEU A 122 -10.55 7.24 -4.76
CA LEU A 122 -11.08 6.04 -5.40
C LEU A 122 -10.09 4.86 -5.32
N GLY A 123 -8.79 5.12 -5.41
CA GLY A 123 -7.75 4.10 -5.27
C GLY A 123 -7.75 3.44 -3.91
N THR A 124 -7.71 4.27 -2.86
CA THR A 124 -7.82 3.81 -1.47
C THR A 124 -9.16 3.13 -1.22
N GLY A 125 -10.28 3.76 -1.63
CA GLY A 125 -11.61 3.18 -1.47
C GLY A 125 -11.76 1.84 -2.20
N ALA A 126 -11.15 1.67 -3.37
CA ALA A 126 -11.16 0.38 -4.07
C ALA A 126 -10.37 -0.69 -3.32
N GLN A 127 -9.19 -0.36 -2.81
CA GLN A 127 -8.37 -1.30 -2.04
C GLN A 127 -9.06 -1.73 -0.75
N LEU A 128 -9.56 -0.77 0.05
CA LEU A 128 -10.29 -1.06 1.28
C LEU A 128 -11.54 -1.89 0.99
N LEU A 129 -12.34 -1.51 -0.03
CA LEU A 129 -13.56 -2.22 -0.38
C LEU A 129 -13.27 -3.67 -0.79
N MET A 130 -12.16 -3.90 -1.50
CA MET A 130 -11.75 -5.26 -1.88
C MET A 130 -11.43 -6.10 -0.63
N GLY A 131 -10.70 -5.55 0.36
CA GLY A 131 -10.46 -6.22 1.63
C GLY A 131 -11.75 -6.50 2.40
N THR A 132 -12.62 -5.50 2.55
CA THR A 132 -13.94 -5.65 3.19
C THR A 132 -14.79 -6.75 2.53
N ILE A 133 -14.76 -6.87 1.20
CA ILE A 133 -15.46 -7.95 0.49
C ILE A 133 -14.87 -9.31 0.85
N VAL A 134 -13.54 -9.41 0.94
CA VAL A 134 -12.87 -10.66 1.31
C VAL A 134 -13.21 -11.03 2.76
N ASP A 135 -13.16 -10.09 3.70
CA ASP A 135 -13.54 -10.31 5.11
C ASP A 135 -14.99 -10.77 5.25
N ILE A 136 -15.91 -10.13 4.52
CA ILE A 136 -17.31 -10.60 4.45
C ILE A 136 -17.36 -12.03 3.90
N CYS A 137 -16.60 -12.35 2.86
CA CYS A 137 -16.56 -13.71 2.32
C CYS A 137 -16.04 -14.71 3.36
N LYS A 138 -14.99 -14.41 4.12
CA LYS A 138 -14.43 -15.30 5.15
C LYS A 138 -15.49 -15.73 6.16
N VAL A 139 -16.27 -14.77 6.68
CA VAL A 139 -17.32 -15.06 7.66
C VAL A 139 -18.54 -15.73 7.02
N GLN A 140 -18.94 -15.33 5.80
CA GLN A 140 -20.09 -15.94 5.13
C GLN A 140 -19.85 -17.39 4.72
N PHE A 141 -18.62 -17.75 4.37
CA PHE A 141 -18.24 -19.13 4.06
C PHE A 141 -17.80 -19.93 5.30
N ALA A 142 -17.97 -19.37 6.51
CA ALA A 142 -17.65 -19.98 7.80
C ALA A 142 -16.19 -20.47 7.89
N VAL A 143 -15.28 -19.71 7.28
CA VAL A 143 -13.83 -19.99 7.35
C VAL A 143 -13.22 -19.31 8.58
N GLU A 144 -13.82 -18.20 9.03
CA GLU A 144 -13.50 -17.50 10.28
C GLU A 144 -14.76 -17.28 11.13
N ASP A 145 -14.58 -17.25 12.45
CA ASP A 145 -15.64 -16.94 13.42
C ASP A 145 -15.94 -15.43 13.43
N PHE A 146 -17.23 -15.07 13.55
CA PHE A 146 -17.64 -13.67 13.59
C PHE A 146 -17.25 -12.99 14.92
N GLU A 147 -16.34 -12.01 14.85
CA GLU A 147 -16.00 -11.15 15.98
C GLU A 147 -17.01 -9.99 16.09
N ALA A 148 -18.04 -10.18 16.91
CA ALA A 148 -19.04 -9.14 17.13
C ALA A 148 -18.44 -7.94 17.90
N VAL A 149 -18.40 -6.77 17.26
CA VAL A 149 -17.99 -5.52 17.91
C VAL A 149 -19.11 -5.00 18.82
N ALA A 150 -18.79 -4.80 20.10
CA ALA A 150 -19.74 -4.29 21.08
C ALA A 150 -20.31 -2.92 20.68
N GLY A 151 -21.60 -2.88 20.33
CA GLY A 151 -22.35 -1.67 19.99
C GLY A 151 -22.67 -1.47 18.49
N LEU A 152 -22.23 -2.38 17.62
CA LEU A 152 -22.71 -2.49 16.23
C LEU A 152 -23.74 -3.63 16.11
N PRO A 153 -24.61 -3.63 15.08
CA PRO A 153 -25.51 -4.76 14.82
C PRO A 153 -24.70 -6.06 14.68
N GLU A 154 -25.26 -7.20 15.13
CA GLU A 154 -24.70 -8.54 14.90
C GLU A 154 -24.84 -8.94 13.42
N SER A 155 -24.20 -8.17 12.54
CA SER A 155 -24.18 -8.38 11.10
C SER A 155 -22.79 -8.05 10.59
N VAL A 156 -22.16 -9.05 9.98
CA VAL A 156 -20.87 -8.92 9.29
C VAL A 156 -20.86 -7.71 8.37
N PHE A 157 -21.91 -7.53 7.58
CA PHE A 157 -22.03 -6.40 6.67
C PHE A 157 -22.07 -5.04 7.38
N ALA A 158 -22.63 -4.97 8.58
CA ALA A 158 -22.69 -3.74 9.36
C ALA A 158 -21.36 -3.44 10.04
N THR A 159 -20.69 -4.46 10.59
CA THR A 159 -19.38 -4.32 11.24
C THR A 159 -18.31 -3.96 10.22
N GLU A 160 -18.15 -4.77 9.17
CA GLU A 160 -17.14 -4.56 8.13
C GLU A 160 -17.43 -3.29 7.32
N GLY A 161 -18.70 -3.03 7.01
CA GLY A 161 -19.09 -1.80 6.31
C GLY A 161 -18.83 -0.55 7.14
N PHE A 162 -18.95 -0.61 8.46
CA PHE A 162 -18.61 0.51 9.34
C PHE A 162 -17.09 0.71 9.42
N ALA A 163 -16.31 -0.36 9.57
CA ALA A 163 -14.86 -0.31 9.54
C ALA A 163 -14.34 0.32 8.23
N PHE A 164 -14.81 -0.19 7.09
CA PHE A 164 -14.52 0.39 5.77
C PHE A 164 -14.78 1.90 5.68
N LEU A 165 -15.96 2.35 6.13
CA LEU A 165 -16.31 3.77 6.07
C LEU A 165 -15.44 4.60 7.01
N ASN A 166 -15.16 4.09 8.20
CA ASN A 166 -14.29 4.72 9.17
C ASN A 166 -12.89 4.90 8.57
N ASP A 167 -12.30 3.85 8.04
CA ASP A 167 -10.95 3.86 7.48
C ASP A 167 -10.84 4.73 6.24
N LEU A 168 -11.83 4.67 5.34
CA LEU A 168 -11.84 5.52 4.15
C LEU A 168 -11.95 7.02 4.52
N LEU A 169 -12.73 7.37 5.54
CA LEU A 169 -12.92 8.76 5.96
C LEU A 169 -11.76 9.29 6.81
N PHE A 170 -11.16 8.46 7.66
CA PHE A 170 -10.00 8.87 8.46
C PHE A 170 -8.69 8.62 7.71
N SER A 171 -8.31 7.36 7.54
CA SER A 171 -7.06 6.97 6.88
C SER A 171 -7.01 7.41 5.41
N GLY A 172 -8.11 7.23 4.69
CA GLY A 172 -8.20 7.60 3.28
C GLY A 172 -8.09 9.11 3.05
N ILE A 173 -8.59 9.96 3.95
CA ILE A 173 -8.46 11.41 3.81
C ILE A 173 -7.10 11.90 4.30
N PHE A 174 -6.75 11.60 5.56
CA PHE A 174 -5.58 12.20 6.21
C PHE A 174 -4.26 11.59 5.74
N PHE A 175 -4.24 10.29 5.47
CA PHE A 175 -3.02 9.55 5.17
C PHE A 175 -2.91 9.12 3.71
N CYS A 176 -4.00 9.21 2.91
CA CYS A 176 -3.93 8.97 1.46
C CYS A 176 -4.17 10.25 0.65
N LEU A 177 -5.36 10.83 0.72
CA LEU A 177 -5.78 11.95 -0.14
C LEU A 177 -4.92 13.21 0.05
N LEU A 178 -4.80 13.72 1.28
CA LEU A 178 -4.10 14.99 1.55
C LEU A 178 -2.60 14.90 1.20
N PRO A 179 -1.85 13.85 1.60
CA PRO A 179 -0.46 13.72 1.21
C PRO A 179 -0.29 13.56 -0.29
N THR A 180 -1.16 12.81 -0.98
CA THR A 180 -1.09 12.65 -2.44
C THR A 180 -1.35 13.98 -3.16
N LEU A 181 -2.37 14.74 -2.76
CA LEU A 181 -2.66 16.08 -3.31
C LEU A 181 -1.49 17.05 -3.14
N TYR A 182 -0.77 16.94 -2.03
CA TYR A 182 0.40 17.77 -1.76
C TYR A 182 1.64 17.32 -2.55
N LEU A 183 1.91 16.01 -2.60
CA LEU A 183 3.16 15.47 -3.11
C LEU A 183 3.18 15.35 -4.63
N VAL A 184 2.08 14.95 -5.28
CA VAL A 184 2.08 14.75 -6.74
C VAL A 184 2.49 16.03 -7.48
N PRO A 185 1.88 17.21 -7.25
CA PRO A 185 2.26 18.43 -7.97
C PRO A 185 3.66 18.92 -7.58
N LYS A 186 4.10 18.65 -6.34
CA LYS A 186 5.38 19.10 -5.82
C LYS A 186 6.56 18.30 -6.35
N LEU A 187 6.36 17.00 -6.59
CA LEU A 187 7.37 16.06 -7.06
C LEU A 187 7.37 15.93 -8.59
N TYR A 188 6.25 16.23 -9.25
CA TYR A 188 6.14 16.22 -10.69
C TYR A 188 7.24 17.07 -11.36
N GLY A 189 7.95 16.47 -12.32
CA GLY A 189 9.06 17.08 -13.02
C GLY A 189 10.38 17.13 -12.25
N LYS A 190 10.43 16.63 -11.01
CA LYS A 190 11.64 16.63 -10.17
C LYS A 190 12.20 15.23 -9.97
N ILE A 191 11.35 14.22 -9.76
CA ILE A 191 11.80 12.86 -9.48
C ILE A 191 12.02 12.04 -10.75
N GLU A 192 11.28 12.34 -11.81
CA GLU A 192 11.38 11.64 -13.09
C GLU A 192 12.74 11.84 -13.77
N PRO A 193 13.28 13.08 -13.84
CA PRO A 193 14.62 13.29 -14.40
C PRO A 193 15.73 12.59 -13.62
N LEU A 194 15.58 12.42 -12.30
CA LEU A 194 16.57 11.72 -11.47
C LEU A 194 16.68 10.23 -11.81
N LEU A 195 15.62 9.63 -12.35
CA LEU A 195 15.61 8.25 -12.83
C LEU A 195 15.85 8.17 -14.35
N GLY A 196 16.30 9.26 -14.97
CA GLY A 196 16.56 9.36 -16.40
C GLY A 196 15.28 9.28 -17.25
N MET A 197 14.14 9.67 -16.70
CA MET A 197 12.83 9.65 -17.38
C MET A 197 12.34 11.06 -17.68
N SER A 198 11.58 11.20 -18.76
CA SER A 198 10.80 12.42 -18.99
C SER A 198 9.58 12.45 -18.06
N PRO A 199 9.17 13.64 -17.58
CA PRO A 199 7.95 13.77 -16.78
C PRO A 199 6.72 13.27 -17.54
N ARG A 200 5.76 12.70 -16.80
CA ARG A 200 4.55 12.12 -17.39
C ARG A 200 3.64 13.19 -17.99
N THR A 201 3.28 13.03 -19.25
CA THR A 201 2.37 13.94 -19.97
C THR A 201 1.12 13.18 -20.39
N PRO A 202 0.02 13.86 -20.76
CA PRO A 202 -1.19 13.21 -21.26
C PRO A 202 -0.96 12.29 -22.47
N GLU A 203 0.09 12.58 -23.25
CA GLU A 203 0.51 11.83 -24.44
C GLU A 203 1.33 10.58 -24.11
N THR A 204 2.10 10.62 -23.02
CA THR A 204 2.90 9.49 -22.52
C THR A 204 2.17 8.66 -21.46
N ALA A 205 1.03 9.14 -20.98
CA ALA A 205 0.18 8.44 -20.02
C ALA A 205 -0.31 7.10 -20.56
N ALA A 206 -0.47 6.14 -19.65
CA ALA A 206 -1.06 4.85 -20.01
C ALA A 206 -2.45 5.02 -20.64
N PRO A 207 -2.87 4.10 -21.54
CA PRO A 207 -4.19 4.16 -22.16
C PRO A 207 -5.28 4.21 -21.10
N ALA A 208 -6.39 4.88 -21.42
CA ALA A 208 -7.58 4.88 -20.58
C ALA A 208 -8.01 3.43 -20.26
N LEU A 209 -8.61 3.26 -19.08
CA LEU A 209 -9.06 1.95 -18.61
C LEU A 209 -10.02 1.34 -19.63
N SER A 210 -9.61 0.22 -20.22
CA SER A 210 -10.43 -0.54 -21.15
C SER A 210 -11.26 -1.58 -20.40
N GLY A 211 -12.42 -1.96 -20.93
CA GLY A 211 -13.23 -3.05 -20.35
C GLY A 211 -12.45 -4.36 -20.19
N LYS A 212 -11.48 -4.64 -21.08
CA LYS A 212 -10.59 -5.80 -20.96
C LYS A 212 -9.67 -5.70 -19.74
N THR A 213 -9.16 -4.50 -19.44
CA THR A 213 -8.33 -4.26 -18.26
C THR A 213 -9.14 -4.43 -16.99
N LEU A 214 -10.35 -3.87 -16.94
CA LEU A 214 -11.25 -4.03 -15.79
C LEU A 214 -11.65 -5.50 -15.58
N ALA A 215 -11.94 -6.24 -16.66
CA ALA A 215 -12.19 -7.68 -16.58
C ALA A 215 -10.97 -8.44 -16.04
N GLY A 216 -9.76 -8.10 -16.48
CA GLY A 216 -8.53 -8.68 -15.93
C GLY A 216 -8.33 -8.39 -14.44
N CYS A 217 -8.62 -7.16 -13.99
CA CYS A 217 -8.60 -6.80 -12.58
C CYS A 217 -9.65 -7.57 -11.77
N ALA A 218 -10.87 -7.74 -12.30
CA ALA A 218 -11.91 -8.53 -11.64
C ALA A 218 -11.51 -10.00 -11.50
N VAL A 219 -10.91 -10.61 -12.53
CA VAL A 219 -10.39 -11.98 -12.45
C VAL A 219 -9.27 -12.08 -11.41
N ALA A 220 -8.33 -11.13 -11.39
CA ALA A 220 -7.28 -11.11 -10.38
C ALA A 220 -7.85 -11.02 -8.96
N PHE A 221 -8.88 -10.19 -8.74
CA PHE A 221 -9.55 -10.08 -7.45
C PHE A 221 -10.28 -11.37 -7.05
N VAL A 222 -10.94 -12.05 -8.00
CA VAL A 222 -11.53 -13.38 -7.72
C VAL A 222 -10.44 -14.39 -7.31
N CYS A 223 -9.27 -14.34 -7.94
CA CYS A 223 -8.13 -15.17 -7.50
C CYS A 223 -7.63 -14.80 -6.10
N ALA A 224 -7.66 -13.52 -5.72
CA ALA A 224 -7.32 -13.05 -4.38
C ALA A 224 -8.27 -13.64 -3.33
N VAL A 225 -9.58 -13.50 -3.55
CA VAL A 225 -10.62 -14.09 -2.69
C VAL A 225 -10.42 -15.60 -2.57
N ALA A 226 -10.19 -16.30 -3.69
CA ALA A 226 -10.00 -17.74 -3.67
C ALA A 226 -8.71 -18.16 -2.92
N ALA A 227 -7.62 -17.39 -3.06
CA ALA A 227 -6.38 -17.65 -2.34
C ALA A 227 -6.57 -17.48 -0.83
N GLU A 228 -7.27 -16.42 -0.42
CA GLU A 228 -7.58 -16.18 0.99
C GLU A 228 -8.44 -17.30 1.58
N MET A 229 -9.55 -17.65 0.91
CA MET A 229 -10.41 -18.75 1.39
C MET A 229 -9.63 -20.07 1.54
N LEU A 230 -8.67 -20.33 0.65
CA LEU A 230 -7.83 -21.53 0.74
C LEU A 230 -6.86 -21.45 1.92
N ALA A 231 -6.24 -20.28 2.14
CA ALA A 231 -5.32 -20.04 3.25
C ALA A 231 -6.04 -20.26 4.59
N THR A 232 -7.16 -19.56 4.82
CA THR A 232 -7.94 -19.64 6.05
C THR A 232 -8.54 -21.03 6.27
N SER A 233 -8.79 -21.82 5.20
CA SER A 233 -9.27 -23.21 5.31
C SER A 233 -8.21 -24.22 5.77
N GLY A 234 -6.99 -23.78 6.09
CA GLY A 234 -5.89 -24.63 6.56
C GLY A 234 -5.08 -25.30 5.44
N LEU A 235 -5.23 -24.86 4.18
CA LEU A 235 -4.35 -25.24 3.07
C LEU A 235 -3.18 -24.26 2.94
N GLU A 236 -2.55 -23.94 4.06
CA GLU A 236 -1.33 -23.14 4.13
C GLU A 236 -0.20 -23.89 3.42
N LEU A 237 0.01 -23.58 2.14
CA LEU A 237 1.03 -24.23 1.30
C LEU A 237 2.45 -23.95 1.82
N ILE A 238 2.65 -22.78 2.44
CA ILE A 238 3.91 -22.33 3.05
C ILE A 238 3.53 -21.37 4.18
N ASP A 239 3.66 -21.82 5.42
CA ASP A 239 3.62 -20.95 6.60
C ASP A 239 5.04 -20.83 7.16
N TRP A 240 5.47 -19.61 7.45
CA TRP A 240 6.77 -19.34 8.03
C TRP A 240 6.68 -18.26 9.10
N GLU A 241 6.72 -18.72 10.35
CA GLU A 241 6.87 -17.86 11.52
C GLU A 241 8.34 -17.79 11.96
N ALA A 242 8.82 -16.58 12.20
CA ALA A 242 10.16 -16.39 12.71
C ALA A 242 10.21 -16.45 14.24
N SER A 243 11.09 -17.30 14.78
CA SER A 243 11.25 -17.48 16.24
C SER A 243 11.67 -16.22 17.02
N TRP A 244 12.09 -15.16 16.32
CA TRP A 244 12.41 -13.87 16.92
C TRP A 244 11.26 -12.87 16.93
N ALA A 245 10.20 -13.09 16.14
CA ALA A 245 9.05 -12.19 16.02
C ALA A 245 8.30 -12.04 17.36
N GLU A 246 8.12 -13.16 18.07
CA GLU A 246 7.45 -13.18 19.39
C GLU A 246 8.40 -12.97 20.58
N SER A 247 9.71 -12.91 20.35
CA SER A 247 10.68 -12.84 21.42
C SER A 247 10.80 -11.41 21.96
N GLY A 248 10.24 -11.18 23.16
CA GLY A 248 10.40 -9.91 23.88
C GLY A 248 11.86 -9.50 24.11
N THR A 249 12.80 -10.47 24.13
CA THR A 249 14.23 -10.17 24.17
C THR A 249 14.77 -9.62 22.84
N SER A 250 14.30 -10.14 21.70
CA SER A 250 14.68 -9.63 20.37
C SER A 250 14.17 -8.20 20.18
N PHE A 251 12.93 -7.92 20.61
CA PHE A 251 12.36 -6.57 20.58
C PHE A 251 13.14 -5.58 21.46
N ALA A 252 13.48 -5.98 22.69
CA ALA A 252 14.27 -5.15 23.59
C ALA A 252 15.67 -4.83 23.03
N VAL A 253 16.33 -5.82 22.42
CA VAL A 253 17.64 -5.62 21.77
C VAL A 253 17.50 -4.70 20.56
N GLY A 254 16.46 -4.87 19.74
CA GLY A 254 16.17 -4.01 18.59
C GLY A 254 15.98 -2.53 19.00
N MET A 255 15.20 -2.27 20.05
CA MET A 255 15.02 -0.91 20.58
C MET A 255 16.33 -0.28 21.08
N ILE A 256 17.18 -1.05 21.77
CA ILE A 256 18.47 -0.55 22.25
C ILE A 256 19.37 -0.17 21.07
N VAL A 257 19.46 -1.03 20.05
CA VAL A 257 20.26 -0.76 18.85
C VAL A 257 19.74 0.49 18.11
N ALA A 258 18.42 0.61 17.94
CA ALA A 258 17.81 1.78 17.32
C ALA A 258 18.10 3.08 18.10
N ALA A 259 18.00 3.05 19.43
CA ALA A 259 18.33 4.19 20.28
C ALA A 259 19.80 4.61 20.17
N VAL A 260 20.72 3.64 20.15
CA VAL A 260 22.16 3.91 19.97
C VAL A 260 22.44 4.53 18.60
N LEU A 261 21.83 4.01 17.54
CA LEU A 261 21.97 4.55 16.19
C LEU A 261 21.40 5.98 16.09
N ALA A 262 20.21 6.22 16.64
CA ALA A 262 19.61 7.55 16.66
C ALA A 262 20.50 8.57 17.40
N LEU A 263 21.07 8.20 18.55
CA LEU A 263 22.02 9.03 19.28
C LEU A 263 23.30 9.28 18.47
N ALA A 264 23.84 8.26 17.80
CA ALA A 264 25.01 8.41 16.94
C ALA A 264 24.75 9.40 15.79
N VAL A 265 23.59 9.29 15.12
CA VAL A 265 23.17 10.21 14.06
C VAL A 265 23.02 11.64 14.60
N LEU A 266 22.37 11.82 15.75
CA LEU A 266 22.23 13.13 16.40
C LEU A 266 23.58 13.77 16.74
N VAL A 267 24.51 12.98 17.28
CA VAL A 267 25.88 13.45 17.58
C VAL A 267 26.61 13.87 16.31
N VAL A 268 26.49 13.09 15.22
CA VAL A 268 27.09 13.43 13.92
C VAL A 268 26.48 14.71 13.34
N MET A 269 25.16 14.86 13.41
CA MET A 269 24.46 16.07 12.97
C MET A 269 24.90 17.29 13.76
N LYS A 270 25.01 17.17 15.09
CA LYS A 270 25.45 18.24 15.98
C LYS A 270 26.90 18.65 15.68
N LYS A 271 27.81 17.68 15.53
CA LYS A 271 29.21 17.94 15.14
C LYS A 271 29.33 18.64 13.78
N LYS A 272 28.50 18.30 12.81
CA LYS A 272 28.47 18.97 11.49
C LYS A 272 27.88 20.38 11.55
N ALA A 273 26.94 20.63 12.46
CA ALA A 273 26.36 21.95 12.68
C ALA A 273 27.34 22.89 13.41
N GLU A 274 28.16 22.37 14.33
CA GLU A 274 29.21 23.13 15.04
C GLU A 274 30.45 23.37 14.18
N ALA A 275 30.68 22.57 13.14
CA ALA A 275 31.79 22.71 12.19
C ALA A 275 31.51 23.71 11.04
N LYS A 276 30.36 24.40 11.06
CA LYS A 276 29.95 25.40 10.08
C LYS A 276 29.84 26.77 10.74
#